data_AF-A0A376D791-F1
#
_entry.id   AF-A0A376D791-F1
#
_cell.length_a   1.000
_cell.length_b   1.000
_cell.length_c   1.000
_cell.angle_alpha   90.00
_cell.angle_beta   90.00
_cell.angle_gamma   90.00
#
_symmetry.space_group_name_H-M   'P 1'
#
loop_
_entity.id
_entity.type
_entity.pdbx_description
1 polymer ?
#
loop_
_entity_poly.entity_id
_entity_poly.type
_entity_poly.pdbx_seq_one_letter_code
_entity_poly.pdbx_strand_id
1 'polypeptide(L)'
;MVCVNISGWAVLYPDDDVKRSEKRIIIRELWSSPLIFRRRSKSHTLCEDAQAFNTEARRRVKYWREHGYASSGNRILIMGEDINGKTDDLSAILIKAGDTFNRIDGQISDVFSAQLLAPAPHEDDEYLEEALSKNESSIIMNMKILPSAYSRNPMHFLLGGDAEVLIWERLWDRYKSNAEALEYDLLLTPHHCSWHSLSYDSWSQWGENAEVCDAARNALGQARSGATIVSSSNQILDDDYDPPCIRAKREYEDILDSVDGWFSCTGDLKDTAFLEFEVAGDGKLIPAIVGAVSAAVSAATAAAPRAGVSNQ
;
A
#
# COMPACT_ATOMS: atom_id res chain seq x y z
N MET A 1 1.83 10.34 1.55
CA MET A 1 3.19 9.93 1.10
C MET A 1 3.63 8.72 1.90
N VAL A 2 3.58 7.53 1.30
CA VAL A 2 4.03 6.29 1.94
C VAL A 2 5.54 6.16 1.72
N CYS A 3 6.33 6.37 2.77
CA CYS A 3 7.73 5.96 2.80
C CYS A 3 7.78 4.52 3.28
N VAL A 4 8.12 3.58 2.39
CA VAL A 4 8.45 2.22 2.80
C VAL A 4 9.90 2.23 3.29
N ASN A 5 10.10 2.23 4.61
CA ASN A 5 11.42 2.00 5.19
C ASN A 5 11.51 0.51 5.57
N ILE A 6 12.26 -0.27 4.79
CA ILE A 6 12.58 -1.65 5.14
C ILE A 6 13.88 -1.62 5.95
N SER A 7 13.76 -1.43 7.27
CA SER A 7 14.88 -1.61 8.20
C SER A 7 14.86 -3.05 8.72
N GLY A 8 16.03 -3.71 8.67
CA GLY A 8 16.21 -4.99 9.37
C GLY A 8 16.20 -4.76 10.88
N TRP A 9 15.41 -5.57 11.58
CA TRP A 9 15.41 -5.90 13.01
C TRP A 9 15.88 -4.81 13.99
N ALA A 10 14.94 -4.31 14.80
CA ALA A 10 15.15 -3.61 16.07
C ALA A 10 16.29 -2.57 16.06
N VAL A 11 16.09 -1.45 15.36
CA VAL A 11 16.98 -0.30 15.50
C VAL A 11 16.48 0.53 16.67
N LEU A 12 17.16 0.42 17.82
CA LEU A 12 17.20 1.54 18.77
C LEU A 12 17.84 2.71 18.01
N TYR A 13 17.05 3.70 17.63
CA TYR A 13 17.60 4.86 16.96
C TYR A 13 18.40 5.68 17.98
N PRO A 14 19.53 6.29 17.58
CA PRO A 14 20.32 7.14 18.49
C PRO A 14 19.53 8.33 19.07
N ASP A 15 18.35 8.62 18.51
CA ASP A 15 17.46 9.68 18.90
C ASP A 15 16.14 9.15 19.51
N ASP A 16 16.11 7.90 20.00
CA ASP A 16 14.90 7.37 20.65
C ASP A 16 14.47 8.16 21.88
N ASP A 17 15.43 8.78 22.58
CA ASP A 17 15.21 9.59 23.78
C ASP A 17 14.89 11.07 23.49
N VAL A 18 14.86 11.50 22.23
CA VAL A 18 14.53 12.90 21.88
C VAL A 18 13.04 13.06 21.53
N LYS A 19 12.57 14.31 21.52
CA LYS A 19 11.19 14.64 21.15
C LYS A 19 10.89 14.15 19.73
N ARG A 20 9.64 13.73 19.47
CA ARG A 20 9.21 13.25 18.14
C ARG A 20 9.58 14.21 16.99
N SER A 21 9.54 15.53 17.23
CA SER A 21 9.93 16.55 16.26
C SER A 21 11.43 16.60 15.92
N GLU A 22 12.26 15.99 16.75
CA GLU A 22 13.72 15.94 16.62
C GLU A 22 14.21 14.56 16.14
N LYS A 23 13.32 13.54 16.17
CA LYS A 23 13.60 12.19 15.67
C LYS A 23 13.79 12.22 14.15
N ARG A 24 14.70 11.38 13.67
CA ARG A 24 15.12 11.31 12.27
C ARG A 24 14.97 9.89 11.78
N ILE A 25 14.57 9.78 10.52
CA ILE A 25 14.51 8.50 9.82
C ILE A 25 15.75 8.38 8.93
N ILE A 26 16.50 7.29 9.10
CA ILE A 26 17.59 6.95 8.19
C ILE A 26 17.00 6.22 6.98
N ILE A 27 17.15 6.81 5.79
CA ILE A 27 16.68 6.24 4.53
C ILE A 27 17.89 5.79 3.70
N ARG A 28 18.14 4.48 3.69
CA ARG A 28 19.25 3.87 2.93
C ARG A 28 19.01 3.88 1.42
N GLU A 29 17.78 3.61 1.01
CA GLU A 29 17.34 3.66 -0.37
C GLU A 29 15.97 4.36 -0.43
N LEU A 30 15.79 5.22 -1.43
CA LEU A 30 14.55 5.95 -1.65
C LEU A 30 13.79 5.33 -2.81
N TRP A 31 12.50 5.06 -2.66
CA TRP A 31 11.65 4.69 -3.80
C TRP A 31 10.72 5.86 -4.07
N SER A 32 10.86 6.49 -5.24
CA SER A 32 10.12 7.71 -5.58
C SER A 32 9.55 7.63 -6.97
N SER A 33 8.28 7.99 -7.11
CA SER A 33 7.72 8.28 -8.43
C SER A 33 8.26 9.63 -8.94
N PRO A 34 8.55 9.78 -10.24
CA PRO A 34 8.88 11.08 -10.81
C PRO A 34 7.65 12.02 -10.87
N LEU A 35 6.43 11.47 -10.83
CA LEU A 35 5.18 12.21 -10.99
C LEU A 35 4.78 13.02 -9.75
N ILE A 36 5.24 12.61 -8.56
CA ILE A 36 4.81 13.20 -7.27
C ILE A 36 5.08 14.71 -7.16
N PHE A 37 6.06 15.24 -7.91
CA PHE A 37 6.43 16.66 -7.87
C PHE A 37 5.92 17.48 -9.05
N ARG A 38 5.25 16.87 -10.05
CA ARG A 38 4.54 17.62 -11.11
C ARG A 38 3.32 18.38 -10.54
N ARG A 39 2.82 17.97 -9.38
CA ARG A 39 1.65 18.52 -8.68
C ARG A 39 1.83 19.93 -8.11
N ARG A 40 3.06 20.45 -8.05
CA ARG A 40 3.30 21.80 -7.54
C ARG A 40 2.70 22.82 -8.50
N SER A 41 1.64 23.48 -8.07
CA SER A 41 1.02 24.59 -8.79
C SER A 41 0.96 25.84 -7.91
N LYS A 42 0.52 26.97 -8.47
CA LYS A 42 0.31 28.21 -7.67
C LYS A 42 -0.76 28.03 -6.58
N SER A 43 -1.68 27.09 -6.76
CA SER A 43 -2.75 26.77 -5.79
C SER A 43 -2.45 25.54 -4.92
N HIS A 44 -1.42 24.77 -5.23
CA HIS A 44 -0.98 23.58 -4.49
C HIS A 44 0.50 23.70 -4.13
N THR A 45 0.76 24.36 -3.00
CA THR A 45 2.10 24.50 -2.43
C THR A 45 2.45 23.27 -1.59
N LEU A 46 3.64 22.71 -1.82
CA LEU A 46 4.18 21.64 -0.99
C LEU A 46 4.45 22.13 0.44
N CYS A 47 4.10 21.33 1.45
CA CYS A 47 4.58 21.55 2.82
C CYS A 47 6.10 21.39 2.92
N GLU A 48 6.69 21.83 4.03
CA GLU A 48 8.15 21.78 4.24
C GLU A 48 8.71 20.36 4.09
N ASP A 49 8.04 19.35 4.66
CA ASP A 49 8.46 17.94 4.56
C ASP A 49 8.45 17.44 3.12
N ALA A 50 7.41 17.77 2.34
CA ALA A 50 7.33 17.40 0.94
C ALA A 50 8.41 18.10 0.10
N GLN A 51 8.79 19.34 0.45
CA GLN A 51 9.91 20.04 -0.19
C GLN A 51 11.26 19.40 0.17
N ALA A 52 11.46 19.01 1.43
CA ALA A 52 12.67 18.33 1.88
C ALA A 52 12.84 16.98 1.17
N PHE A 53 11.77 16.19 1.11
CA PHE A 53 11.77 14.89 0.41
C PHE A 53 12.07 15.05 -1.09
N ASN A 54 11.44 16.03 -1.77
CA ASN A 54 11.74 16.34 -3.18
C ASN A 54 13.21 16.73 -3.40
N THR A 55 13.73 17.56 -2.51
CA THR A 55 15.12 18.02 -2.58
C THR A 55 16.08 16.83 -2.45
N GLU A 56 15.82 15.92 -1.52
CA GLU A 56 16.63 14.72 -1.34
C GLU A 56 16.50 13.74 -2.51
N ALA A 57 15.29 13.49 -3.03
CA ALA A 57 15.08 12.66 -4.21
C ALA A 57 15.87 13.18 -5.41
N ARG A 58 15.78 14.49 -5.70
CA ARG A 58 16.52 15.15 -6.79
C ARG A 58 18.03 15.09 -6.57
N ARG A 59 18.51 15.25 -5.32
CA ARG A 59 19.93 15.13 -4.99
C ARG A 59 20.45 13.73 -5.32
N ARG A 60 19.70 12.67 -4.98
CA ARG A 60 20.09 11.27 -5.28
C ARG A 60 20.08 10.97 -6.78
N VAL A 61 19.08 11.45 -7.53
CA VAL A 61 19.07 11.32 -9.00
C VAL A 61 20.27 12.04 -9.63
N LYS A 62 20.57 13.26 -9.19
CA LYS A 62 21.73 14.01 -9.66
C LYS A 62 23.03 13.26 -9.35
N TYR A 63 23.18 12.75 -8.13
CA TYR A 63 24.34 11.96 -7.73
C TYR A 63 24.52 10.74 -8.64
N TRP A 64 23.44 10.00 -8.91
CA TRP A 64 23.45 8.86 -9.84
C TRP A 64 23.90 9.28 -11.25
N ARG A 65 23.34 10.35 -11.81
CA ARG A 65 23.71 10.87 -13.14
C ARG A 65 25.18 11.26 -13.24
N GLU A 66 25.76 11.81 -12.17
CA GLU A 66 27.17 12.23 -12.14
C GLU A 66 28.15 11.06 -12.00
N HIS A 67 27.78 9.99 -11.30
CA HIS A 67 28.71 8.92 -10.92
C HIS A 67 28.44 7.58 -11.59
N GLY A 68 27.21 7.31 -12.04
CA GLY A 68 26.76 6.02 -12.59
C GLY A 68 26.58 4.91 -11.54
N TYR A 69 26.77 5.21 -10.25
CA TYR A 69 26.54 4.29 -9.14
C TYR A 69 26.16 5.06 -7.86
N ALA A 70 25.59 4.37 -6.86
CA ALA A 70 25.29 4.95 -5.55
C ALA A 70 25.50 3.92 -4.42
N SER A 71 26.06 4.38 -3.29
CA SER A 71 26.17 3.62 -2.04
C SER A 71 24.91 3.76 -1.18
N SER A 72 24.76 2.89 -0.18
CA SER A 72 23.70 2.99 0.83
C SER A 72 23.65 4.39 1.43
N GLY A 73 22.45 4.95 1.55
CA GLY A 73 22.19 6.35 1.93
C GLY A 73 22.08 7.31 0.74
N ASN A 74 22.60 6.94 -0.44
CA ASN A 74 22.46 7.72 -1.69
C ASN A 74 21.61 7.02 -2.75
N ARG A 75 21.20 5.76 -2.52
CA ARG A 75 20.44 4.99 -3.50
C ARG A 75 19.03 5.54 -3.69
N ILE A 76 18.54 5.47 -4.91
CA ILE A 76 17.17 5.76 -5.28
C ILE A 76 16.72 4.81 -6.40
N LEU A 77 15.49 4.33 -6.31
CA LEU A 77 14.74 3.73 -7.41
C LEU A 77 13.64 4.70 -7.86
N ILE A 78 13.54 4.87 -9.17
CA ILE A 78 12.51 5.67 -9.83
C ILE A 78 11.37 4.73 -10.20
N MET A 79 10.21 4.98 -9.60
CA MET A 79 9.02 4.13 -9.75
C MET A 79 8.09 4.72 -10.81
N GLY A 80 8.13 4.12 -11.99
CA GLY A 80 7.37 4.50 -13.18
C GLY A 80 8.11 5.47 -14.10
N GLU A 81 7.71 5.44 -15.37
CA GLU A 81 8.25 6.30 -16.43
C GLU A 81 7.70 7.72 -16.30
N ASP A 82 8.49 8.72 -16.71
CA ASP A 82 8.00 10.09 -16.93
C ASP A 82 7.92 10.36 -18.43
N ILE A 83 7.01 11.27 -18.80
CA ILE A 83 6.74 11.60 -20.19
C ILE A 83 7.96 12.20 -20.88
N ASN A 84 7.98 12.13 -22.21
CA ASN A 84 9.00 12.75 -23.06
C ASN A 84 10.44 12.29 -22.75
N GLY A 85 10.61 11.04 -22.33
CA GLY A 85 11.92 10.41 -22.15
C GLY A 85 12.74 10.95 -20.98
N LYS A 86 12.12 11.65 -20.02
CA LYS A 86 12.82 12.26 -18.87
C LYS A 86 13.49 11.24 -17.93
N THR A 87 13.11 9.98 -18.04
CA THR A 87 13.65 8.85 -17.27
C THR A 87 14.51 7.91 -18.11
N ASP A 88 14.70 8.16 -19.40
CA ASP A 88 15.40 7.24 -20.32
C ASP A 88 16.87 7.03 -19.92
N ASP A 89 17.50 8.07 -19.37
CA ASP A 89 18.87 8.02 -18.87
C ASP A 89 19.00 7.30 -17.51
N LEU A 90 17.88 6.90 -16.90
CA LEU A 90 17.81 6.29 -15.57
C LEU A 90 17.48 4.79 -15.60
N SER A 91 17.54 4.13 -16.76
CA SER A 91 17.16 2.71 -16.94
C SER A 91 17.68 1.74 -15.86
N ALA A 92 18.91 1.95 -15.37
CA ALA A 92 19.52 1.11 -14.32
C ALA A 92 18.91 1.26 -12.91
N ILE A 93 18.15 2.34 -12.68
CA ILE A 93 17.45 2.64 -11.42
C ILE A 93 15.96 2.90 -11.65
N LEU A 94 15.43 2.62 -12.85
CA LEU A 94 14.04 2.80 -13.23
C LEU A 94 13.32 1.45 -13.14
N ILE A 95 12.20 1.43 -12.42
CA ILE A 95 11.27 0.30 -12.38
C ILE A 95 10.00 0.76 -13.11
N LYS A 96 9.62 0.12 -14.22
CA LYS A 96 8.43 0.48 -14.98
C LYS A 96 7.19 -0.23 -14.43
N ALA A 97 6.00 0.29 -14.72
CA ALA A 97 4.78 -0.43 -14.39
C ALA A 97 4.76 -1.79 -15.11
N GLY A 98 4.45 -2.85 -14.38
CA GLY A 98 4.54 -4.24 -14.80
C GLY A 98 5.85 -4.92 -14.41
N ASP A 99 6.94 -4.16 -14.23
CA ASP A 99 8.25 -4.74 -13.88
C ASP A 99 8.25 -5.32 -12.47
N THR A 100 9.02 -6.40 -12.30
CA THR A 100 9.32 -7.01 -11.01
C THR A 100 10.78 -6.78 -10.63
N PHE A 101 11.03 -6.49 -9.36
CA PHE A 101 12.38 -6.37 -8.81
C PHE A 101 12.48 -7.09 -7.46
N ASN A 102 13.69 -7.49 -7.08
CA ASN A 102 13.96 -8.25 -5.84
C ASN A 102 15.14 -7.67 -5.06
N ARG A 103 15.40 -6.37 -5.22
CA ARG A 103 16.53 -5.68 -4.59
C ARG A 103 16.06 -4.68 -3.55
N ILE A 104 16.74 -4.64 -2.42
CA ILE A 104 16.57 -3.65 -1.36
C ILE A 104 17.95 -3.11 -1.00
N ASP A 105 18.12 -1.79 -0.97
CA ASP A 105 19.42 -1.13 -0.76
C ASP A 105 20.52 -1.66 -1.71
N GLY A 106 20.09 -1.93 -2.95
CA GLY A 106 20.91 -2.50 -4.02
C GLY A 106 21.37 -3.94 -3.84
N GLN A 107 20.96 -4.65 -2.79
CA GLN A 107 21.26 -6.07 -2.55
C GLN A 107 20.10 -6.94 -3.03
N ILE A 108 20.41 -8.05 -3.71
CA ILE A 108 19.41 -9.05 -4.10
C ILE A 108 18.91 -9.76 -2.84
N SER A 109 17.60 -9.98 -2.76
CA SER A 109 16.96 -10.76 -1.72
C SER A 109 16.31 -12.01 -2.31
N ASP A 110 16.58 -13.16 -1.69
CA ASP A 110 15.92 -14.43 -2.03
C ASP A 110 14.53 -14.56 -1.38
N VAL A 111 14.18 -13.63 -0.50
CA VAL A 111 12.93 -13.65 0.28
C VAL A 111 12.00 -12.47 0.00
N PHE A 112 12.39 -11.57 -0.91
CA PHE A 112 11.60 -10.41 -1.28
C PHE A 112 11.57 -10.27 -2.80
N SER A 113 10.39 -10.01 -3.33
CA SER A 113 10.21 -9.43 -4.66
C SER A 113 9.02 -8.49 -4.65
N ALA A 114 8.95 -7.59 -5.62
CA ALA A 114 7.83 -6.69 -5.74
C ALA A 114 7.57 -6.36 -7.21
N GLN A 115 6.29 -6.29 -7.57
CA GLN A 115 5.84 -5.83 -8.88
C GLN A 115 5.26 -4.42 -8.77
N LEU A 116 5.79 -3.50 -9.56
CA LEU A 116 5.21 -2.15 -9.65
C LEU A 116 3.97 -2.19 -10.54
N LEU A 117 2.83 -1.73 -10.05
CA LEU A 117 1.56 -1.72 -10.79
C LEU A 117 1.23 -0.33 -11.33
N ALA A 118 1.56 0.71 -10.56
CA ALA A 118 1.42 2.12 -10.93
C ALA A 118 2.54 2.95 -10.27
N PRO A 119 2.93 4.10 -10.83
CA PRO A 119 2.34 4.75 -12.01
C PRO A 119 2.75 4.11 -13.33
N ALA A 120 1.85 4.16 -14.31
CA ALA A 120 2.09 3.72 -15.68
C ALA A 120 1.88 4.90 -16.64
N PRO A 121 2.65 5.02 -17.74
CA PRO A 121 2.47 6.08 -18.72
C PRO A 121 1.09 6.00 -19.40
N HIS A 122 0.64 7.13 -19.94
CA HIS A 122 -0.62 7.27 -20.67
C HIS A 122 -0.29 7.73 -22.07
N GLU A 123 -0.22 6.79 -23.02
CA GLU A 123 0.28 7.09 -24.36
C GLU A 123 -0.75 7.82 -25.25
N ASP A 124 -2.05 7.84 -24.91
CA ASP A 124 -3.10 8.17 -25.90
C ASP A 124 -4.26 9.09 -25.44
N ASP A 125 -4.19 9.81 -24.31
CA ASP A 125 -5.31 10.68 -23.92
C ASP A 125 -4.91 11.93 -23.12
N GLU A 126 -4.80 13.08 -23.83
CA GLU A 126 -4.55 14.41 -23.25
C GLU A 126 -5.63 14.84 -22.26
N TYR A 127 -6.89 14.39 -22.41
CA TYR A 127 -7.97 14.70 -21.47
C TYR A 127 -7.81 13.94 -20.15
N LEU A 128 -7.20 12.75 -20.21
CA LEU A 128 -6.91 11.94 -19.04
C LEU A 128 -5.80 12.57 -18.18
N GLU A 129 -4.78 13.21 -18.78
CA GLU A 129 -3.70 13.85 -18.01
C GLU A 129 -4.23 14.91 -17.02
N GLU A 130 -5.23 15.71 -17.42
CA GLU A 130 -5.79 16.75 -16.55
C GLU A 130 -6.60 16.14 -15.40
N ALA A 131 -7.43 15.13 -15.69
CA ALA A 131 -8.25 14.40 -14.72
C ALA A 131 -7.40 13.61 -13.70
N LEU A 132 -6.25 13.10 -14.12
CA LEU A 132 -5.42 12.20 -13.34
C LEU A 132 -4.27 12.87 -12.56
N SER A 133 -3.94 14.11 -12.90
CA SER A 133 -2.82 14.88 -12.34
C SER A 133 -2.78 14.92 -10.79
N LYS A 134 -3.93 14.78 -10.11
CA LYS A 134 -4.03 14.85 -8.65
C LYS A 134 -3.70 13.55 -7.92
N ASN A 135 -3.90 12.37 -8.52
CA ASN A 135 -3.80 11.06 -7.82
C ASN A 135 -2.89 10.00 -8.48
N GLU A 136 -2.33 10.31 -9.65
CA GLU A 136 -1.42 9.42 -10.41
C GLU A 136 -0.08 9.05 -9.76
N SER A 137 0.48 9.85 -8.85
CA SER A 137 1.82 9.59 -8.30
C SER A 137 1.86 8.50 -7.23
N SER A 138 0.71 7.89 -6.93
CA SER A 138 0.66 6.78 -6.00
C SER A 138 1.43 5.62 -6.57
N ILE A 139 2.47 5.21 -5.83
CA ILE A 139 3.17 3.95 -6.10
C ILE A 139 2.23 2.85 -5.64
N ILE A 140 1.73 2.08 -6.59
CA ILE A 140 0.95 0.87 -6.30
C ILE A 140 1.85 -0.32 -6.55
N MET A 141 1.99 -1.18 -5.58
CA MET A 141 2.95 -2.27 -5.61
C MET A 141 2.40 -3.50 -4.89
N ASN A 142 2.58 -4.66 -5.52
CA ASN A 142 2.36 -5.94 -4.87
C ASN A 142 3.72 -6.53 -4.48
N MET A 143 3.97 -6.65 -3.18
CA MET A 143 5.19 -7.21 -2.63
C MET A 143 4.98 -8.65 -2.22
N LYS A 144 5.87 -9.55 -2.63
CA LYS A 144 5.91 -10.96 -2.25
C LYS A 144 7.03 -11.15 -1.22
N ILE A 145 6.67 -11.59 -0.02
CA ILE A 145 7.60 -11.82 1.10
C ILE A 145 7.59 -13.31 1.47
N LEU A 146 8.74 -13.96 1.42
CA LEU A 146 8.90 -15.34 1.87
C LEU A 146 9.39 -15.36 3.33
N PRO A 147 8.86 -16.27 4.16
CA PRO A 147 9.32 -16.42 5.54
C PRO A 147 10.74 -17.01 5.62
N SER A 148 11.19 -17.70 4.57
CA SER A 148 12.56 -18.18 4.43
C SER A 148 12.92 -18.41 2.96
N ALA A 149 14.22 -18.49 2.64
CA ALA A 149 14.70 -18.80 1.28
C ALA A 149 14.31 -20.21 0.79
N TYR A 150 13.84 -21.10 1.67
CA TYR A 150 13.37 -22.44 1.32
C TYR A 150 11.85 -22.52 1.10
N SER A 151 11.13 -21.46 1.47
CA SER A 151 9.68 -21.40 1.35
C SER A 151 9.28 -21.19 -0.11
N ARG A 152 8.11 -21.72 -0.48
CA ARG A 152 7.58 -21.62 -1.85
C ARG A 152 6.34 -20.73 -1.96
N ASN A 153 5.73 -20.42 -0.82
CA ASN A 153 4.50 -19.65 -0.73
C ASN A 153 4.85 -18.28 -0.13
N PRO A 154 4.90 -17.22 -0.94
CA PRO A 154 5.04 -15.88 -0.41
C PRO A 154 3.71 -15.37 0.17
N MET A 155 3.82 -14.50 1.16
CA MET A 155 2.78 -13.58 1.55
C MET A 155 2.76 -12.41 0.57
N HIS A 156 1.57 -12.03 0.09
CA HIS A 156 1.36 -10.94 -0.84
C HIS A 156 0.86 -9.70 -0.09
N PHE A 157 1.63 -8.62 -0.17
CA PHE A 157 1.29 -7.33 0.44
C PHE A 157 1.04 -6.29 -0.66
N LEU A 158 -0.22 -5.91 -0.83
CA LEU A 158 -0.64 -4.87 -1.76
C LEU A 158 -0.69 -3.51 -1.06
N LEU A 159 0.01 -2.54 -1.65
CA LEU A 159 0.01 -1.13 -1.24
C LEU A 159 -0.60 -0.28 -2.35
N GLY A 160 -1.61 0.53 -2.01
CA GLY A 160 -2.30 1.41 -2.96
C GLY A 160 -1.85 2.87 -2.97
N GLY A 161 -1.08 3.32 -1.97
CA GLY A 161 -0.86 4.75 -1.74
C GLY A 161 -2.17 5.50 -1.60
N ASP A 162 -2.26 6.69 -2.18
CA ASP A 162 -3.48 7.53 -2.18
C ASP A 162 -4.22 7.43 -3.53
N ALA A 163 -4.17 6.25 -4.17
CA ALA A 163 -4.79 6.04 -5.47
C ALA A 163 -6.32 6.02 -5.39
N GLU A 164 -6.95 6.84 -6.22
CA GLU A 164 -8.41 6.94 -6.35
C GLU A 164 -8.97 6.00 -7.42
N VAL A 165 -10.31 5.95 -7.49
CA VAL A 165 -11.15 5.04 -8.27
C VAL A 165 -10.69 4.86 -9.71
N LEU A 166 -10.32 5.93 -10.40
CA LEU A 166 -9.87 5.88 -11.80
C LEU A 166 -8.58 5.06 -11.96
N ILE A 167 -7.66 5.09 -11.00
CA ILE A 167 -6.45 4.28 -11.05
C ILE A 167 -6.78 2.81 -10.86
N TRP A 168 -7.68 2.48 -9.91
CA TRP A 168 -8.10 1.11 -9.65
C TRP A 168 -8.91 0.51 -10.81
N GLU A 169 -9.79 1.28 -11.42
CA GLU A 169 -10.51 0.89 -12.64
C GLU A 169 -9.54 0.51 -13.77
N ARG A 170 -8.49 1.31 -13.99
CA ARG A 170 -7.49 1.03 -15.03
C ARG A 170 -6.59 -0.16 -14.69
N LEU A 171 -6.27 -0.35 -13.42
CA LEU A 171 -5.58 -1.56 -12.97
C LEU A 171 -6.45 -2.79 -13.21
N TRP A 172 -7.75 -2.71 -12.94
CA TRP A 172 -8.67 -3.80 -13.26
C TRP A 172 -8.67 -4.09 -14.75
N ASP A 173 -8.81 -3.08 -15.61
CA ASP A 173 -8.79 -3.29 -17.05
C ASP A 173 -7.52 -3.96 -17.55
N ARG A 174 -6.37 -3.61 -16.96
CA ARG A 174 -5.07 -4.20 -17.31
C ARG A 174 -4.91 -5.62 -16.78
N TYR A 175 -5.37 -5.91 -15.57
CA TYR A 175 -5.06 -7.14 -14.84
C TYR A 175 -6.25 -8.08 -14.66
N LYS A 176 -7.47 -7.77 -15.11
CA LYS A 176 -8.64 -8.66 -14.95
C LYS A 176 -8.48 -10.05 -15.58
N SER A 177 -7.65 -10.17 -16.62
CA SER A 177 -7.30 -11.46 -17.23
C SER A 177 -6.14 -12.18 -16.52
N ASN A 178 -5.45 -11.51 -15.61
CA ASN A 178 -4.35 -12.03 -14.79
C ASN A 178 -4.42 -11.40 -13.38
N ALA A 179 -5.49 -11.72 -12.66
CA ALA A 179 -5.81 -11.07 -11.40
C ALA A 179 -4.79 -11.33 -10.28
N GLU A 180 -3.90 -12.34 -10.43
CA GLU A 180 -2.82 -12.65 -9.49
C GLU A 180 -1.93 -11.43 -9.18
N ALA A 181 -1.77 -10.51 -10.13
CA ALA A 181 -1.01 -9.27 -9.92
C ALA A 181 -1.63 -8.38 -8.82
N LEU A 182 -2.94 -8.49 -8.62
CA LEU A 182 -3.71 -7.74 -7.63
C LEU A 182 -4.04 -8.59 -6.39
N GLU A 183 -3.74 -9.90 -6.38
CA GLU A 183 -4.04 -10.77 -5.25
C GLU A 183 -3.19 -10.42 -4.01
N TYR A 184 -3.82 -10.43 -2.83
CA TYR A 184 -3.16 -10.10 -1.58
C TYR A 184 -3.58 -10.96 -0.39
N ASP A 185 -2.64 -11.17 0.54
CA ASP A 185 -2.88 -11.63 1.91
C ASP A 185 -2.95 -10.44 2.89
N LEU A 186 -2.30 -9.32 2.54
CA LEU A 186 -2.36 -8.06 3.27
C LEU A 186 -2.64 -6.91 2.29
N LEU A 187 -3.67 -6.10 2.54
CA LEU A 187 -3.91 -4.84 1.84
C LEU A 187 -3.81 -3.68 2.84
N LEU A 188 -2.99 -2.69 2.54
CA LEU A 188 -3.13 -1.38 3.16
C LEU A 188 -4.16 -0.60 2.33
N THR A 189 -5.31 -0.27 2.93
CA THR A 189 -6.41 0.40 2.21
C THR A 189 -5.88 1.66 1.52
N PRO A 190 -6.18 1.88 0.23
CA PRO A 190 -5.81 3.10 -0.45
C PRO A 190 -6.39 4.33 0.25
N HIS A 191 -5.59 5.39 0.30
CA HIS A 191 -5.95 6.70 0.83
C HIS A 191 -6.65 6.65 2.20
N HIS A 192 -6.08 5.89 3.15
CA HIS A 192 -6.60 5.79 4.52
C HIS A 192 -8.07 5.29 4.60
N CYS A 193 -8.45 4.36 3.73
CA CYS A 193 -9.81 3.84 3.61
C CYS A 193 -10.80 4.90 3.09
N SER A 194 -10.38 5.65 2.07
CA SER A 194 -11.22 6.65 1.42
C SER A 194 -12.28 6.02 0.52
N TRP A 195 -13.47 6.62 0.49
CA TRP A 195 -14.52 6.24 -0.48
C TRP A 195 -14.09 6.52 -1.92
N HIS A 196 -13.28 7.56 -2.14
CA HIS A 196 -12.74 7.89 -3.45
C HIS A 196 -11.81 6.82 -4.04
N SER A 197 -11.41 5.78 -3.28
CA SER A 197 -10.74 4.60 -3.83
C SER A 197 -11.70 3.64 -4.56
N LEU A 198 -12.99 3.70 -4.24
CA LEU A 198 -14.03 2.77 -4.69
C LEU A 198 -15.12 3.45 -5.53
N SER A 199 -15.18 4.78 -5.57
CA SER A 199 -16.30 5.51 -6.15
C SER A 199 -15.89 6.87 -6.73
N TYR A 200 -16.56 7.28 -7.81
CA TYR A 200 -16.50 8.64 -8.34
C TYR A 200 -17.43 9.61 -7.58
N ASP A 201 -18.49 9.10 -6.96
CA ASP A 201 -19.38 9.87 -6.11
C ASP A 201 -18.70 10.24 -4.79
N SER A 202 -18.96 11.45 -4.32
CA SER A 202 -18.47 11.91 -3.01
C SER A 202 -19.39 11.42 -1.89
N TRP A 203 -18.82 10.79 -0.87
CA TRP A 203 -19.57 10.30 0.29
C TRP A 203 -20.33 11.43 1.01
N SER A 204 -19.67 12.57 1.24
CA SER A 204 -20.30 13.71 1.94
C SER A 204 -21.47 14.35 1.19
N GLN A 205 -21.57 14.15 -0.13
CA GLN A 205 -22.67 14.69 -0.93
C GLN A 205 -23.80 13.68 -1.14
N TRP A 206 -23.46 12.41 -1.39
CA TRP A 206 -24.41 11.40 -1.81
C TRP A 206 -24.83 10.45 -0.68
N GLY A 207 -24.02 10.30 0.36
CA GLY A 207 -24.23 9.32 1.43
C GLY A 207 -24.48 7.93 0.86
N GLU A 208 -25.48 7.23 1.38
CA GLU A 208 -25.84 5.87 0.92
C GLU A 208 -26.33 5.80 -0.54
N ASN A 209 -26.58 6.93 -1.21
CA ASN A 209 -26.87 6.93 -2.65
C ASN A 209 -25.60 6.94 -3.51
N ALA A 210 -24.41 7.04 -2.91
CA ALA A 210 -23.15 6.98 -3.63
C ALA A 210 -22.95 5.59 -4.23
N GLU A 211 -22.65 5.52 -5.52
CA GLU A 211 -22.51 4.25 -6.24
C GLU A 211 -21.07 3.74 -6.21
N VAL A 212 -20.91 2.45 -5.96
CA VAL A 212 -19.61 1.79 -6.06
C VAL A 212 -19.20 1.61 -7.52
N CYS A 213 -17.94 1.87 -7.85
CA CYS A 213 -17.36 1.52 -9.13
C CYS A 213 -16.99 0.03 -9.12
N ASP A 214 -17.74 -0.79 -9.85
CA ASP A 214 -17.51 -2.24 -9.93
C ASP A 214 -16.08 -2.59 -10.34
N ALA A 215 -15.49 -1.86 -11.29
CA ALA A 215 -14.12 -2.13 -11.75
C ALA A 215 -13.09 -1.89 -10.63
N ALA A 216 -13.17 -0.76 -9.93
CA ALA A 216 -12.29 -0.46 -8.81
C ALA A 216 -12.47 -1.45 -7.65
N ARG A 217 -13.73 -1.76 -7.32
CA ARG A 217 -14.07 -2.77 -6.31
C ARG A 217 -13.54 -4.14 -6.68
N ASN A 218 -13.66 -4.56 -7.95
CA ASN A 218 -13.10 -5.83 -8.41
C ASN A 218 -11.57 -5.84 -8.33
N ALA A 219 -10.89 -4.73 -8.66
CA ALA A 219 -9.44 -4.62 -8.48
C ALA A 219 -9.00 -4.83 -7.02
N LEU A 220 -9.71 -4.18 -6.10
CA LEU A 220 -9.43 -4.24 -4.67
C LEU A 220 -9.98 -5.51 -4.01
N GLY A 221 -10.88 -6.23 -4.68
CA GLY A 221 -11.54 -7.44 -4.21
C GLY A 221 -10.74 -8.73 -4.38
N GLN A 222 -9.48 -8.65 -4.81
CA GLN A 222 -8.62 -9.84 -5.02
C GLN A 222 -8.01 -10.37 -3.71
N ALA A 223 -8.82 -10.45 -2.65
CA ALA A 223 -8.40 -10.97 -1.36
C ALA A 223 -8.17 -12.49 -1.44
N ARG A 224 -7.05 -12.97 -0.89
CA ARG A 224 -6.78 -14.42 -0.72
C ARG A 224 -7.45 -14.95 0.55
N SER A 225 -7.53 -16.27 0.69
CA SER A 225 -8.08 -16.91 1.89
C SER A 225 -7.34 -16.47 3.16
N GLY A 226 -8.08 -15.97 4.15
CA GLY A 226 -7.54 -15.43 5.40
C GLY A 226 -6.88 -14.06 5.26
N ALA A 227 -7.13 -13.33 4.17
CA ALA A 227 -6.53 -12.02 3.95
C ALA A 227 -6.87 -11.03 5.06
N THR A 228 -5.98 -10.07 5.27
CA THR A 228 -6.18 -8.94 6.18
C THR A 228 -6.19 -7.63 5.41
N ILE A 229 -7.17 -6.77 5.70
CA ILE A 229 -7.21 -5.39 5.19
C ILE A 229 -6.99 -4.44 6.36
N VAL A 230 -6.03 -3.53 6.24
CA VAL A 230 -5.68 -2.56 7.28
C VAL A 230 -5.94 -1.15 6.79
N SER A 231 -6.77 -0.41 7.53
CA SER A 231 -6.86 1.04 7.42
C SER A 231 -5.84 1.71 8.34
N SER A 232 -4.84 2.36 7.76
CA SER A 232 -3.95 3.27 8.50
C SER A 232 -4.59 4.64 8.64
N SER A 233 -5.58 4.77 9.51
CA SER A 233 -6.35 6.00 9.72
C SER A 233 -6.60 6.27 11.20
N ASN A 234 -7.26 7.41 11.48
CA ASN A 234 -8.02 7.57 12.72
C ASN A 234 -9.14 6.52 12.78
N GLN A 235 -9.83 6.45 13.92
CA GLN A 235 -11.01 5.60 14.07
C GLN A 235 -12.03 5.88 12.96
N ILE A 236 -12.59 4.82 12.38
CA ILE A 236 -13.63 4.94 11.34
C ILE A 236 -14.98 5.02 12.05
N LEU A 237 -15.62 6.19 11.95
CA LEU A 237 -16.91 6.49 12.58
C LEU A 237 -18.02 6.48 11.51
N ASP A 238 -19.26 6.26 11.94
CA ASP A 238 -20.44 6.33 11.06
C ASP A 238 -20.87 7.79 10.89
N ASP A 239 -20.08 8.54 10.10
CA ASP A 239 -20.29 9.95 9.78
C ASP A 239 -20.05 10.24 8.28
N ASP A 240 -20.03 11.52 7.92
CA ASP A 240 -19.86 12.00 6.54
C ASP A 240 -18.40 12.33 6.18
N TYR A 241 -17.43 12.01 7.06
CA TYR A 241 -16.02 12.23 6.77
C TYR A 241 -15.50 11.21 5.75
N ASP A 242 -14.59 11.69 4.91
CA ASP A 242 -13.82 10.90 3.97
C ASP A 242 -12.48 11.60 3.71
N PRO A 243 -11.32 10.99 4.01
CA PRO A 243 -11.11 9.70 4.71
C PRO A 243 -10.97 9.82 6.26
N PRO A 244 -11.12 8.71 7.02
CA PRO A 244 -11.61 7.40 6.57
C PRO A 244 -13.13 7.40 6.38
N CYS A 245 -13.64 6.59 5.46
CA CYS A 245 -15.08 6.49 5.19
C CYS A 245 -15.69 5.18 5.71
N ILE A 246 -16.83 5.28 6.42
CA ILE A 246 -17.57 4.11 6.89
C ILE A 246 -18.10 3.21 5.77
N ARG A 247 -18.55 3.80 4.66
CA ARG A 247 -19.03 3.03 3.51
C ARG A 247 -17.90 2.24 2.85
N ALA A 248 -16.72 2.85 2.70
CA ALA A 248 -15.54 2.14 2.20
C ALA A 248 -15.17 0.96 3.10
N LYS A 249 -15.18 1.15 4.42
CA LYS A 249 -14.97 0.05 5.38
C LYS A 249 -15.95 -1.10 5.15
N ARG A 250 -17.25 -0.82 5.00
CA ARG A 250 -18.28 -1.86 4.76
C ARG A 250 -18.01 -2.65 3.47
N GLU A 251 -17.54 -1.99 2.40
CA GLU A 251 -17.14 -2.70 1.17
C GLU A 251 -15.92 -3.60 1.38
N TYR A 252 -14.92 -3.16 2.15
CA TYR A 252 -13.77 -4.00 2.48
C TYR A 252 -14.14 -5.18 3.38
N GLU A 253 -15.05 -4.99 4.33
CA GLU A 253 -15.60 -6.08 5.15
C GLU A 253 -16.35 -7.09 4.27
N ASP A 254 -17.21 -6.64 3.34
CA ASP A 254 -17.91 -7.53 2.41
C ASP A 254 -16.96 -8.33 1.49
N ILE A 255 -15.88 -7.70 1.01
CA ILE A 255 -14.81 -8.40 0.26
C ILE A 255 -14.24 -9.56 1.11
N LEU A 256 -14.02 -9.32 2.41
CA LEU A 256 -13.39 -10.27 3.32
C LEU A 256 -14.30 -11.42 3.77
N ASP A 257 -15.62 -11.21 3.79
CA ASP A 257 -16.60 -12.20 4.24
C ASP A 257 -16.48 -13.53 3.48
N SER A 258 -16.20 -13.47 2.18
CA SER A 258 -16.09 -14.66 1.32
C SER A 258 -14.80 -15.47 1.51
N VAL A 259 -13.79 -14.90 2.16
CA VAL A 259 -12.44 -15.46 2.27
C VAL A 259 -12.01 -15.74 3.71
N ASP A 260 -12.92 -15.62 4.69
CA ASP A 260 -12.62 -15.73 6.13
C ASP A 260 -11.53 -14.71 6.55
N GLY A 261 -11.64 -13.50 6.00
CA GLY A 261 -10.66 -12.44 6.19
C GLY A 261 -10.91 -11.55 7.41
N TRP A 262 -9.98 -10.64 7.67
CA TRP A 262 -10.02 -9.74 8.83
C TRP A 262 -9.76 -8.28 8.46
N PHE A 263 -10.61 -7.37 8.94
CA PHE A 263 -10.40 -5.92 8.81
C PHE A 263 -9.87 -5.33 10.12
N SER A 264 -8.88 -4.44 10.03
CA SER A 264 -8.33 -3.70 11.18
C SER A 264 -8.14 -2.22 10.87
N CYS A 265 -8.30 -1.36 11.86
CA CYS A 265 -7.99 0.06 11.77
C CYS A 265 -6.94 0.45 12.83
N THR A 266 -5.92 1.22 12.43
CA THR A 266 -4.90 1.69 13.38
C THR A 266 -5.46 2.64 14.43
N GLY A 267 -6.57 3.34 14.13
CA GLY A 267 -7.25 4.22 15.07
C GLY A 267 -7.90 3.49 16.26
N ASP A 268 -8.10 2.17 16.15
CA ASP A 268 -8.68 1.35 17.21
C ASP A 268 -7.62 0.83 18.21
N LEU A 269 -6.33 1.09 17.96
CA LEU A 269 -5.21 0.49 18.71
C LEU A 269 -4.98 1.04 20.12
N LYS A 270 -5.79 2.00 20.58
CA LYS A 270 -5.64 2.65 21.90
C LYS A 270 -4.18 3.05 22.18
N ASP A 271 -3.57 2.47 23.21
CA ASP A 271 -2.19 2.74 23.65
C ASP A 271 -1.13 1.94 22.86
N THR A 272 -1.55 1.03 21.97
CA THR A 272 -0.63 0.22 21.17
C THR A 272 -0.11 1.03 19.98
N ALA A 273 1.21 1.10 19.83
CA ALA A 273 1.84 1.97 18.83
C ALA A 273 1.88 1.39 17.41
N PHE A 274 1.65 0.08 17.23
CA PHE A 274 1.77 -0.61 15.93
C PHE A 274 0.90 -1.87 15.85
N LEU A 275 0.63 -2.30 14.61
CA LEU A 275 0.15 -3.65 14.31
C LEU A 275 1.35 -4.51 13.93
N GLU A 276 1.44 -5.70 14.51
CA GLU A 276 2.47 -6.68 14.19
C GLU A 276 1.86 -7.89 13.50
N PHE A 277 2.54 -8.35 12.46
CA PHE A 277 2.16 -9.53 11.71
C PHE A 277 3.37 -10.42 11.52
N GLU A 278 3.17 -11.72 11.65
CA GLU A 278 4.14 -12.75 11.33
C GLU A 278 3.75 -13.45 10.02
N VAL A 279 4.72 -13.73 9.16
CA VAL A 279 4.51 -14.63 8.02
C VAL A 279 4.90 -16.03 8.46
N ALA A 280 3.90 -16.91 8.61
CA ALA A 280 4.11 -18.31 8.97
C ALA A 280 4.87 -19.06 7.88
N GLY A 281 5.45 -20.23 8.24
CA GLY A 281 6.27 -21.02 7.30
C GLY A 281 5.55 -21.48 6.02
N ASP A 282 4.22 -21.53 6.03
CA ASP A 282 3.37 -21.85 4.87
C ASP A 282 2.96 -20.63 4.04
N GLY A 283 3.42 -19.43 4.42
CA GLY A 283 3.14 -18.14 3.76
C GLY A 283 1.96 -17.38 4.34
N LYS A 284 1.22 -17.96 5.31
CA LYS A 284 0.06 -17.29 5.91
C LYS A 284 0.46 -16.11 6.77
N LEU A 285 -0.32 -15.04 6.71
CA LEU A 285 -0.18 -13.90 7.61
C LEU A 285 -0.89 -14.20 8.93
N ILE A 286 -0.18 -14.03 10.05
CA ILE A 286 -0.71 -14.21 11.40
C ILE A 286 -0.61 -12.87 12.14
N PRO A 287 -1.72 -12.29 12.61
CA PRO A 287 -1.67 -11.12 13.49
C PRO A 287 -0.98 -11.48 14.82
N ALA A 288 0.19 -10.90 15.07
CA ALA A 288 0.92 -11.02 16.33
C ALA A 288 0.44 -9.92 17.29
N ILE A 289 -0.86 -9.90 17.61
CA ILE A 289 -1.41 -8.86 18.50
C ILE A 289 -0.91 -9.12 19.93
N VAL A 290 0.19 -8.47 20.32
CA VAL A 290 0.57 -8.31 21.72
C VAL A 290 -0.33 -7.23 22.33
N GLY A 291 -1.49 -7.63 22.85
CA GLY A 291 -2.23 -6.84 23.84
C GLY A 291 -3.31 -5.87 23.33
N ALA A 292 -4.11 -6.23 22.34
CA ALA A 292 -5.37 -5.53 22.05
C ALA A 292 -6.45 -6.45 21.46
N VAL A 293 -6.55 -7.70 21.93
CA VAL A 293 -7.82 -8.43 21.83
C VAL A 293 -8.71 -7.89 22.94
N SER A 294 -9.38 -6.78 22.68
CA SER A 294 -10.54 -6.37 23.46
C SER A 294 -11.60 -5.83 22.52
N ALA A 295 -12.61 -6.69 22.34
CA ALA A 295 -13.94 -6.44 21.79
C ALA A 295 -14.07 -6.38 20.25
N ALA A 296 -13.82 -7.51 19.59
CA ALA A 296 -14.68 -8.02 18.50
C ALA A 296 -14.35 -9.49 18.20
N VAL A 297 -14.39 -10.35 19.21
CA VAL A 297 -14.65 -11.77 18.95
C VAL A 297 -16.15 -11.86 18.69
N SER A 298 -16.56 -11.53 17.46
CA SER A 298 -17.89 -11.92 17.00
C SER A 298 -17.91 -13.44 17.01
N ALA A 299 -18.88 -13.95 17.76
CA ALA A 299 -19.07 -15.36 18.02
C ALA A 299 -19.33 -16.14 16.73
N ALA A 300 -18.27 -16.62 16.06
CA ALA A 300 -18.32 -17.87 15.32
C ALA A 300 -17.89 -18.98 16.30
N THR A 301 -18.74 -19.25 17.29
CA THR A 301 -18.61 -20.50 18.03
C THR A 301 -18.91 -21.62 17.06
N ALA A 302 -17.86 -22.34 16.70
CA ALA A 302 -17.94 -23.67 16.13
C ALA A 302 -19.07 -24.43 16.84
N ALA A 303 -20.06 -24.90 16.07
CA ALA A 303 -21.07 -25.80 16.58
C ALA A 303 -20.36 -26.98 17.25
N ALA A 304 -20.55 -27.13 18.56
CA ALA A 304 -19.95 -28.20 19.32
C ALA A 304 -20.38 -29.56 18.72
N PRO A 305 -19.46 -30.52 18.57
CA PRO A 305 -19.82 -31.86 18.12
C PRO A 305 -20.71 -32.50 19.19
N ARG A 306 -21.92 -32.91 18.82
CA ARG A 306 -22.76 -33.74 19.69
C ARG A 306 -22.10 -35.10 19.86
N ALA A 307 -21.60 -35.38 21.06
CA ALA A 307 -21.27 -36.73 21.49
C ALA A 307 -22.53 -37.40 22.07
N GLY A 308 -22.88 -38.59 21.56
CA GLY A 308 -23.97 -39.39 22.10
C GLY A 308 -24.53 -40.46 21.16
N VAL A 309 -23.69 -41.39 20.69
CA VAL A 309 -24.16 -42.75 20.39
C VAL A 309 -23.69 -43.61 21.55
N SER A 310 -24.63 -44.09 22.35
CA SER A 310 -24.42 -45.16 23.31
C SER A 310 -25.63 -46.08 23.25
N ASN A 311 -25.36 -47.31 22.82
CA ASN A 311 -26.23 -48.48 22.77
C ASN A 311 -27.27 -48.55 23.89
N GLN A 312 -28.53 -48.81 23.52
CA GLN A 312 -29.24 -50.06 23.83
C GLN A 312 -30.19 -50.39 22.67
#